data_AF-A0A433SIA1-F1
#
_entry.id   AF-A0A433SIA1-F1
#
_cell.length_a   1.000
_cell.length_b   1.000
_cell.length_c   1.000
_cell.angle_alpha   90.00
_cell.angle_beta   90.00
_cell.angle_gamma   90.00
#
_symmetry.space_group_name_H-M   'P 1'
#
loop_
_entity.id
_entity.type
_entity.pdbx_description
1 polymer ?
#
loop_
_entity_poly.entity_id
_entity_poly.type
_entity_poly.pdbx_seq_one_letter_code
_entity_poly.pdbx_strand_id
1 'polypeptide(L)'
;MTSLIQSLQSLTTRVQALEAARNGGSASSGNQGNSGSGGLSGRSFRRLRNRVRTLERTMQSIQTLLTTDECDSNPCLNGGTCIDMYNGYICRCPSNFQGPQCTQDVNECVIYAGTDLGCQNGATCFNTHGGYTCHCTSNYHGIHCRETHDDCTGASPMELCGHGVCVNVARPVAGHARYRCICDEGWTTSGSDPACTQDVNECNGHTHCSMDPPVMCVNIPGSYTCGSCPAGQY
;
A
#
# COMPACT_ATOMS: atom_id res chain seq x y z
N MET A 1 -9.09 29.26 26.58
CA MET A 1 -8.08 30.34 26.44
C MET A 1 -8.70 31.69 26.11
N THR A 2 -9.68 31.77 25.20
CA THR A 2 -10.40 33.00 24.87
C THR A 2 -10.93 33.77 26.10
N SER A 3 -11.51 33.07 27.08
CA SER A 3 -11.96 33.63 28.36
C SER A 3 -10.84 34.20 29.23
N LEU A 4 -9.66 33.58 29.20
CA LEU A 4 -8.46 34.07 29.90
C LEU A 4 -7.88 35.32 29.22
N ILE A 5 -7.87 35.36 27.89
CA ILE A 5 -7.44 36.54 27.12
C ILE A 5 -8.35 37.73 27.42
N GLN A 6 -9.67 37.52 27.44
CA GLN A 6 -10.65 38.56 27.82
C GLN A 6 -10.47 39.03 29.26
N SER A 7 -10.18 38.11 30.18
CA SER A 7 -9.91 38.43 31.59
C SER A 7 -8.63 39.27 31.74
N LEU A 8 -7.57 38.95 30.97
CA LEU A 8 -6.33 39.73 30.93
C LEU A 8 -6.52 41.11 30.32
N GLN A 9 -7.27 41.22 29.22
CA GLN A 9 -7.62 42.51 28.62
C GLN A 9 -8.36 43.41 29.61
N SER A 10 -9.33 42.85 30.35
CA SER A 10 -10.05 43.55 31.42
C SER A 10 -9.12 44.01 32.54
N LEU A 11 -8.18 43.15 32.96
CA LEU A 11 -7.16 43.49 33.96
C LEU A 11 -6.25 44.63 33.48
N THR A 12 -5.87 44.62 32.20
CA THR A 12 -5.07 45.68 31.58
C THR A 12 -5.79 47.02 31.59
N THR A 13 -7.08 47.05 31.23
CA THR A 13 -7.91 48.26 31.30
C THR A 13 -7.99 48.79 32.73
N ARG A 14 -8.18 47.90 33.72
CA ARG A 14 -8.21 48.28 35.15
C ARG A 14 -6.87 48.83 35.64
N VAL A 15 -5.74 48.21 35.28
CA VAL A 15 -4.39 48.69 35.65
C VAL A 15 -4.08 50.03 34.98
N GLN A 16 -4.53 50.26 33.74
CA GLN A 16 -4.40 51.54 33.06
C GLN A 16 -5.25 52.64 33.73
N ALA A 17 -6.49 52.34 34.09
CA ALA A 17 -7.37 53.26 34.79
C ALA A 17 -6.83 53.67 36.17
N LEU A 18 -6.29 52.71 36.95
CA LEU A 18 -5.65 52.98 38.24
C LEU A 18 -4.40 53.86 38.10
N GLU A 19 -3.58 53.65 37.07
CA GLU A 19 -2.40 54.50 36.85
C GLU A 19 -2.78 55.90 36.35
N ALA A 20 -3.84 56.03 35.54
CA ALA A 20 -4.39 57.31 35.11
C ALA A 20 -4.98 58.09 36.29
N ALA A 21 -5.74 57.44 37.18
CA ALA A 21 -6.28 58.04 38.40
C ALA A 21 -5.16 58.57 39.33
N ARG A 22 -4.04 57.84 39.43
CA ARG A 22 -2.88 58.30 40.22
C ARG A 22 -2.18 59.51 39.58
N ASN A 23 -1.98 59.50 38.26
CA ASN A 23 -1.29 60.59 37.56
C ASN A 23 -2.19 61.85 37.40
N GLY A 24 -3.51 61.68 37.36
CA GLY A 24 -4.50 62.76 37.33
C GLY A 24 -4.72 63.45 38.68
N GLY A 25 -4.25 62.86 39.79
CA GLY A 25 -4.28 63.47 41.12
C GLY A 25 -3.13 64.45 41.42
N SER A 26 -2.29 64.80 40.44
CA SER A 26 -1.11 65.67 40.64
C SER A 26 -1.24 67.05 39.98
N ALA A 27 -2.46 67.57 39.84
CA ALA A 27 -2.71 68.93 39.34
C ALA A 27 -3.59 69.75 40.30
N SER A 28 -3.16 69.91 41.55
CA SER A 28 -3.49 71.10 42.36
C SER A 28 -2.58 71.19 43.60
N SER A 29 -1.95 72.35 43.75
CA SER A 29 -1.08 72.82 44.84
C SER A 29 -1.37 72.34 46.26
N GLY A 30 -0.29 72.13 47.01
CA GLY A 30 -0.16 72.72 48.34
C GLY A 30 -0.34 71.80 49.55
N ASN A 31 0.76 71.72 50.30
CA ASN A 31 0.86 71.57 51.75
C ASN A 31 1.16 70.18 52.34
N GLN A 32 2.11 70.21 53.26
CA GLN A 32 2.67 69.07 54.00
C GLN A 32 1.59 68.40 54.86
N GLY A 33 1.53 67.08 54.80
CA GLY A 33 0.67 66.27 55.65
C GLY A 33 1.15 64.83 55.67
N ASN A 34 1.83 64.46 56.75
CA ASN A 34 2.26 63.12 57.10
C ASN A 34 1.06 62.16 57.13
N SER A 35 1.07 61.12 56.29
CA SER A 35 0.18 59.97 56.41
C SER A 35 0.83 58.77 55.74
N GLY A 36 1.37 57.87 56.57
CA GLY A 36 1.71 56.52 56.15
C GLY A 36 0.46 55.84 55.58
N SER A 37 0.42 55.71 54.27
CA SER A 37 -0.56 54.91 53.54
C SER A 37 0.24 54.06 52.58
N GLY A 38 0.16 52.73 52.70
CA GLY A 38 0.85 51.75 51.86
C GLY A 38 0.40 51.75 50.40
N GLY A 39 0.50 52.89 49.73
CA GLY A 39 0.17 53.06 48.32
C GLY A 39 1.32 52.60 47.42
N LEU A 40 1.01 51.73 46.46
CA LEU A 40 1.97 51.23 45.47
C LEU A 40 2.61 52.38 44.67
N SER A 41 3.94 52.49 44.74
CA SER A 41 4.76 53.54 44.11
C SER A 41 4.53 53.71 42.60
N GLY A 42 4.78 54.94 42.12
CA GLY A 42 5.04 55.33 40.72
C GLY A 42 5.50 54.19 39.81
N ARG A 43 6.64 53.65 40.23
CA ARG A 43 7.44 52.63 39.55
C ARG A 43 6.82 51.23 39.64
N SER A 44 6.10 50.92 40.72
CA SER A 44 5.44 49.62 40.94
C SER A 44 4.30 49.39 39.95
N PHE A 45 3.48 50.41 39.69
CA PHE A 45 2.42 50.34 38.67
C PHE A 45 2.96 50.19 37.24
N ARG A 46 4.03 50.92 36.87
CA ARG A 46 4.68 50.73 35.57
C ARG A 46 5.23 49.32 35.40
N ARG A 47 5.88 48.76 36.44
CA ARG A 47 6.37 47.37 36.43
C ARG A 47 5.22 46.38 36.27
N LEU A 48 4.11 46.57 36.99
CA LEU A 48 2.93 45.72 36.89
C LEU A 48 2.32 45.78 35.48
N ARG A 49 2.12 46.98 34.93
CA ARG A 49 1.61 47.16 33.56
C ARG A 49 2.49 46.49 32.52
N ASN A 50 3.81 46.62 32.62
CA ASN A 50 4.72 45.97 31.68
C ASN A 50 4.64 44.44 31.76
N ARG A 51 4.53 43.87 32.97
CA ARG A 51 4.34 42.42 33.16
C ARG A 51 3.01 41.93 32.59
N VAL A 52 1.92 42.67 32.81
CA VAL A 52 0.59 42.34 32.27
C VAL A 52 0.60 42.39 30.73
N ARG A 53 1.22 43.42 30.13
CA ARG A 53 1.38 43.51 28.66
C ARG A 53 2.19 42.36 28.08
N THR A 54 3.25 41.92 28.76
CA THR A 54 4.02 40.75 28.33
C THR A 54 3.15 39.49 28.38
N LEU A 55 2.40 39.29 29.47
CA LEU A 55 1.47 38.16 29.61
C LEU A 55 0.40 38.14 28.51
N GLU A 56 -0.18 39.29 28.18
CA GLU A 56 -1.13 39.41 27.06
C GLU A 56 -0.52 38.97 25.73
N ARG A 57 0.68 39.47 25.40
CA ARG A 57 1.36 39.10 24.14
C ARG A 57 1.69 37.61 24.11
N THR A 58 2.18 37.04 25.22
CA THR A 58 2.47 35.61 25.28
C THR A 58 1.21 34.78 25.13
N MET A 59 0.09 35.18 25.73
CA MET A 59 -1.18 34.46 25.60
C MET A 59 -1.80 34.60 24.21
N GLN A 60 -1.66 35.76 23.56
CA GLN A 60 -2.08 35.93 22.17
C GLN A 60 -1.22 35.09 21.22
N SER A 61 0.09 35.06 21.42
CA SER A 61 1.00 34.22 20.64
C SER A 61 0.66 32.74 20.79
N ILE A 62 0.47 32.24 22.03
CA ILE A 62 0.09 30.85 22.28
C ILE A 62 -1.29 30.54 21.69
N GLN A 63 -2.24 31.48 21.74
CA GLN A 63 -3.54 31.31 21.11
C GLN A 63 -3.41 31.12 19.60
N THR A 64 -2.59 31.93 18.92
CA THR A 64 -2.36 31.80 17.47
C THR A 64 -1.75 30.45 17.10
N LEU A 65 -0.78 29.96 17.89
CA LEU A 65 -0.12 28.66 17.70
C LEU A 65 -1.02 27.44 17.96
N LEU A 66 -2.20 27.64 18.53
CA LEU A 66 -3.17 26.59 18.83
C LEU A 66 -4.44 26.71 17.97
N THR A 67 -4.53 27.72 17.10
CA THR A 67 -5.67 27.93 16.20
C THR A 67 -5.30 27.97 14.74
N THR A 68 -4.01 28.05 14.43
CA THR A 68 -3.52 27.89 13.07
C THR A 68 -3.48 26.39 12.81
N ASP A 69 -4.15 25.93 11.77
CA ASP A 69 -4.08 24.53 11.33
C ASP A 69 -2.98 24.43 10.28
N GLU A 70 -1.83 23.88 10.64
CA GLU A 70 -0.73 23.74 9.70
C GLU A 70 -1.00 22.68 8.61
N CYS A 71 -2.06 21.87 8.76
CA CYS A 71 -2.49 20.88 7.80
C CYS A 71 -3.31 21.46 6.63
N ASP A 72 -3.78 22.70 6.70
CA ASP A 72 -4.50 23.36 5.60
C ASP A 72 -3.72 23.37 4.28
N SER A 73 -2.38 23.34 4.36
CA SER A 73 -1.48 23.30 3.21
C SER A 73 -1.28 21.91 2.60
N ASN A 74 -1.90 20.87 3.18
CA ASN A 74 -1.70 19.45 2.85
C ASN A 74 -0.21 19.05 2.72
N PRO A 75 0.60 19.25 3.78
CA PRO A 75 2.04 19.06 3.70
C PRO A 75 2.48 17.59 3.64
N CYS A 76 1.61 16.65 3.97
CA CYS A 76 1.90 15.22 3.97
C CYS A 76 1.60 14.60 2.61
N LEU A 77 2.61 14.00 1.98
CA LEU A 77 2.50 13.40 0.66
C LEU A 77 2.26 11.88 0.73
N ASN A 78 2.06 11.27 -0.44
CA ASN A 78 1.93 9.82 -0.61
C ASN A 78 0.89 9.13 0.31
N GLY A 79 -0.23 9.81 0.58
CA GLY A 79 -1.30 9.28 1.42
C GLY A 79 -1.04 9.41 2.94
N GLY A 80 -0.03 10.18 3.35
CA GLY A 80 0.20 10.52 4.75
C GLY A 80 -0.96 11.30 5.37
N THR A 81 -1.30 10.99 6.62
CA THR A 81 -2.30 11.77 7.38
C THR A 81 -1.62 12.92 8.09
N CYS A 82 -2.05 14.16 7.83
CA CYS A 82 -1.57 15.32 8.57
C CYS A 82 -2.26 15.42 9.94
N ILE A 83 -1.47 15.70 10.97
CA ILE A 83 -1.92 15.93 12.34
C ILE A 83 -1.39 17.30 12.77
N ASP A 84 -2.31 18.21 13.03
CA ASP A 84 -2.03 19.54 13.57
C ASP A 84 -1.45 19.44 14.99
N MET A 85 -0.41 20.23 15.27
CA MET A 85 0.32 20.22 16.54
C MET A 85 0.56 21.64 17.02
N TYR A 86 1.08 21.80 18.24
CA TYR A 86 1.48 23.11 18.71
C TYR A 86 2.63 23.66 17.85
N ASN A 87 2.35 24.73 17.09
CA ASN A 87 3.33 25.42 16.24
C ASN A 87 3.98 24.49 15.19
N GLY A 88 3.17 23.73 14.47
CA GLY A 88 3.63 22.83 13.40
C GLY A 88 2.71 21.64 13.20
N TYR A 89 3.15 20.71 12.36
CA TYR A 89 2.40 19.48 12.06
C TYR A 89 3.30 18.25 12.17
N ILE A 90 2.65 17.09 12.28
CA ILE A 90 3.30 15.79 12.10
C ILE A 90 2.56 15.02 11.02
N CYS A 91 3.31 14.43 10.10
CA CYS A 91 2.77 13.48 9.14
C CYS A 91 2.83 12.05 9.68
N ARG A 92 1.67 11.41 9.81
CA ARG A 92 1.59 9.96 10.02
C ARG A 92 1.63 9.28 8.66
N CYS A 93 2.80 8.77 8.31
CA CYS A 93 3.02 8.11 7.03
C CYS A 93 2.41 6.70 6.99
N PRO A 94 1.96 6.25 5.80
CA PRO A 94 1.66 4.85 5.56
C PRO A 94 2.93 3.99 5.64
N SER A 95 2.80 2.66 5.73
CA SER A 95 3.92 1.75 5.98
C SER A 95 5.00 1.74 4.90
N ASN A 96 4.68 2.17 3.70
CA ASN A 96 5.56 2.22 2.53
C ASN A 96 6.28 3.57 2.34
N PHE A 97 6.01 4.57 3.20
CA PHE A 97 6.65 5.88 3.14
C PHE A 97 7.15 6.35 4.50
N GLN A 98 8.18 7.19 4.49
CA GLN A 98 8.82 7.71 5.69
C GLN A 98 9.29 9.17 5.51
N GLY A 99 9.83 9.71 6.60
CA GLY A 99 10.32 11.08 6.67
C GLY A 99 9.25 12.09 7.08
N PRO A 100 9.63 13.36 7.27
CA PRO A 100 8.75 14.37 7.87
C PRO A 100 7.47 14.68 7.08
N GLN A 101 7.50 14.46 5.76
CA GLN A 101 6.39 14.71 4.83
C GLN A 101 5.98 13.45 4.05
N CYS A 102 6.43 12.26 4.48
CA CYS A 102 6.17 10.98 3.79
C CYS A 102 6.64 10.94 2.33
N THR A 103 7.69 11.70 2.00
CA THR A 103 8.25 11.80 0.65
C THR A 103 9.32 10.76 0.37
N GLN A 104 9.86 10.15 1.42
CA GLN A 104 10.93 9.18 1.30
C GLN A 104 10.29 7.80 1.21
N ASP A 105 10.65 7.08 0.16
CA ASP A 105 10.26 5.70 -0.03
C ASP A 105 10.90 4.80 1.04
N VAL A 106 10.13 3.86 1.58
CA VAL A 106 10.67 2.81 2.45
C VAL A 106 11.32 1.74 1.58
N ASN A 107 12.45 1.21 2.00
CA ASN A 107 13.07 0.08 1.30
C ASN A 107 12.59 -1.25 1.88
N GLU A 108 11.52 -1.82 1.31
CA GLU A 108 10.94 -3.07 1.81
C GLU A 108 11.90 -4.26 1.69
N CYS A 109 12.84 -4.23 0.73
CA CYS A 109 13.85 -5.29 0.59
C CYS A 109 14.76 -5.39 1.81
N VAL A 110 15.01 -4.28 2.50
CA VAL A 110 15.82 -4.26 3.73
C VAL A 110 14.97 -4.67 4.93
N ILE A 111 13.74 -4.16 5.02
CA ILE A 111 12.86 -4.40 6.18
C ILE A 111 12.39 -5.86 6.24
N TYR A 112 12.02 -6.44 5.10
CA TYR A 112 11.46 -7.80 5.04
C TYR A 112 12.51 -8.88 4.74
N ALA A 113 13.79 -8.54 4.65
CA ALA A 113 14.87 -9.50 4.43
C ALA A 113 14.83 -10.63 5.46
N GLY A 114 14.76 -11.88 4.98
CA GLY A 114 14.74 -13.07 5.84
C GLY A 114 13.43 -13.29 6.60
N THR A 115 12.40 -12.49 6.34
CA THR A 115 11.05 -12.72 6.86
C THR A 115 10.16 -13.33 5.79
N ASP A 116 9.05 -13.95 6.20
CA ASP A 116 8.03 -14.44 5.28
C ASP A 116 7.59 -13.35 4.27
N LEU A 117 7.42 -12.11 4.72
CA LEU A 117 7.00 -10.99 3.86
C LEU A 117 8.10 -10.50 2.89
N GLY A 118 9.26 -11.14 2.82
CA GLY A 118 10.33 -10.83 1.86
C GLY A 118 10.42 -11.84 0.72
N CYS A 119 11.33 -11.59 -0.24
CA CYS A 119 11.59 -12.52 -1.34
C CYS A 119 12.29 -13.79 -0.85
N GLN A 120 11.76 -14.96 -1.24
CA GLN A 120 12.19 -16.27 -0.75
C GLN A 120 12.99 -17.05 -1.80
N ASN A 121 13.58 -18.18 -1.38
CA ASN A 121 14.17 -19.18 -2.29
C ASN A 121 15.25 -18.63 -3.24
N GLY A 122 16.08 -17.71 -2.75
CA GLY A 122 17.15 -17.09 -3.52
C GLY A 122 16.69 -16.07 -4.56
N ALA A 123 15.42 -15.65 -4.51
CA ALA A 123 14.90 -14.58 -5.36
C ALA A 123 15.59 -13.23 -5.07
N THR A 124 15.72 -12.40 -6.11
CA THR A 124 16.28 -11.06 -5.99
C THR A 124 15.15 -10.06 -5.71
N CYS A 125 15.32 -9.25 -4.65
CA CYS A 125 14.37 -8.21 -4.30
C CYS A 125 14.71 -6.89 -5.00
N PHE A 126 13.70 -6.23 -5.55
CA PHE A 126 13.80 -4.90 -6.14
C PHE A 126 12.84 -3.94 -5.44
N ASN A 127 13.43 -2.89 -4.85
CA ASN A 127 12.64 -1.83 -4.23
C ASN A 127 12.00 -0.95 -5.31
N THR A 128 10.75 -0.56 -5.09
CA THR A 128 9.98 0.29 -6.01
C THR A 128 9.29 1.41 -5.23
N HIS A 129 8.83 2.44 -5.92
CA HIS A 129 8.18 3.55 -5.22
C HIS A 129 6.83 3.10 -4.62
N GLY A 130 6.75 3.07 -3.29
CA GLY A 130 5.59 2.67 -2.52
C GLY A 130 5.42 1.15 -2.36
N GLY A 131 6.43 0.34 -2.65
CA GLY A 131 6.37 -1.11 -2.51
C GLY A 131 7.59 -1.83 -3.07
N TYR A 132 7.50 -3.13 -3.35
CA TYR A 132 8.63 -3.87 -3.91
C TYR A 132 8.18 -5.05 -4.79
N THR A 133 9.11 -5.58 -5.57
CA THR A 133 8.91 -6.76 -6.41
C THR A 133 10.01 -7.78 -6.21
N CYS A 134 9.65 -9.06 -6.33
CA CYS A 134 10.60 -10.16 -6.31
C CYS A 134 10.78 -10.72 -7.71
N HIS A 135 12.03 -10.86 -8.15
CA HIS A 135 12.36 -11.66 -9.32
C HIS A 135 12.74 -13.06 -8.86
N CYS A 136 11.84 -14.01 -9.13
CA CYS A 136 12.00 -15.39 -8.74
C CYS A 136 13.09 -16.10 -9.54
N THR A 137 13.72 -17.10 -8.93
CA THR A 137 14.55 -18.06 -9.65
C THR A 137 13.64 -19.01 -10.45
N SER A 138 14.17 -19.67 -11.48
CA SER A 138 13.37 -20.44 -12.47
C SER A 138 12.43 -21.50 -11.90
N ASN A 139 12.67 -21.96 -10.67
CA ASN A 139 11.88 -23.02 -10.04
C ASN A 139 10.80 -22.49 -9.09
N TYR A 140 10.64 -21.16 -8.96
CA TYR A 140 9.70 -20.56 -8.01
C TYR A 140 8.88 -19.43 -8.63
N HIS A 141 7.68 -19.19 -8.09
CA HIS A 141 6.76 -18.15 -8.50
C HIS A 141 5.94 -17.59 -7.33
N GLY A 142 5.00 -16.70 -7.66
CA GLY A 142 4.20 -15.95 -6.68
C GLY A 142 4.88 -14.65 -6.24
N ILE A 143 4.15 -13.79 -5.53
CA ILE A 143 4.57 -12.42 -5.17
C ILE A 143 5.88 -12.42 -4.36
N HIS A 144 6.08 -13.43 -3.51
CA HIS A 144 7.26 -13.58 -2.66
C HIS A 144 8.18 -14.74 -3.09
N CYS A 145 7.95 -15.34 -4.26
CA CYS A 145 8.71 -16.48 -4.77
C CYS A 145 8.73 -17.70 -3.81
N ARG A 146 7.63 -17.91 -3.08
CA ARG A 146 7.47 -19.01 -2.12
C ARG A 146 7.02 -20.29 -2.79
N GLU A 147 6.20 -20.17 -3.82
CA GLU A 147 5.56 -21.29 -4.48
C GLU A 147 6.56 -21.91 -5.44
N THR A 148 6.75 -23.23 -5.39
CA THR A 148 7.53 -23.92 -6.42
C THR A 148 6.71 -23.92 -7.70
N HIS A 149 7.33 -23.63 -8.84
CA HIS A 149 6.77 -24.08 -10.10
C HIS A 149 6.59 -25.60 -10.03
N ASP A 150 5.35 -26.06 -10.11
CA ASP A 150 5.11 -27.44 -10.49
C ASP A 150 5.27 -27.56 -12.01
N ASP A 151 5.36 -28.80 -12.49
CA ASP A 151 5.61 -29.06 -13.90
C ASP A 151 4.50 -28.44 -14.79
N CYS A 152 3.25 -28.33 -14.32
CA CYS A 152 2.10 -27.79 -15.09
C CYS A 152 1.92 -26.27 -15.03
N THR A 153 2.55 -25.57 -14.08
CA THR A 153 2.44 -24.11 -13.87
C THR A 153 3.69 -23.36 -14.32
N GLY A 154 4.82 -24.06 -14.46
CA GLY A 154 6.08 -23.51 -14.97
C GLY A 154 6.28 -23.63 -16.49
N ALA A 155 5.55 -24.53 -17.14
CA ALA A 155 5.60 -24.73 -18.58
C ALA A 155 4.21 -24.56 -19.20
N SER A 156 4.16 -24.16 -20.48
CA SER A 156 2.88 -24.08 -21.17
C SER A 156 2.28 -25.50 -21.31
N PRO A 157 0.98 -25.71 -21.04
CA PRO A 157 0.36 -27.04 -21.16
C PRO A 157 0.54 -27.66 -22.55
N MET A 158 0.62 -26.83 -23.59
CA MET A 158 0.87 -27.24 -24.98
C MET A 158 2.28 -27.81 -25.19
N GLU A 159 3.29 -27.26 -24.52
CA GLU A 159 4.68 -27.75 -24.61
C GLU A 159 4.86 -29.06 -23.84
N LEU A 160 4.12 -29.24 -22.74
CA LEU A 160 4.24 -30.40 -21.88
C LEU A 160 3.38 -31.59 -22.32
N CYS A 161 2.14 -31.31 -22.74
CA CYS A 161 1.16 -32.34 -23.03
C CYS A 161 0.80 -32.45 -24.52
N GLY A 162 1.19 -31.49 -25.36
CA GLY A 162 0.74 -31.44 -26.75
C GLY A 162 -0.78 -31.29 -26.82
N HIS A 163 -1.47 -32.35 -27.24
CA HIS A 163 -2.93 -32.41 -27.33
C HIS A 163 -3.56 -32.91 -26.01
N GLY A 164 -3.41 -32.12 -24.95
CA GLY A 164 -4.04 -32.45 -23.67
C GLY A 164 -3.79 -31.44 -22.57
N VAL A 165 -4.43 -31.69 -21.43
CA VAL A 165 -4.35 -30.85 -20.24
C VAL A 165 -3.36 -31.43 -19.23
N CYS A 166 -2.43 -30.60 -18.76
CA CYS A 166 -1.49 -30.96 -17.71
C CYS A 166 -2.17 -30.98 -16.34
N VAL A 167 -1.99 -32.05 -15.58
CA VAL A 167 -2.43 -32.13 -14.19
C VAL A 167 -1.32 -32.65 -13.28
N ASN A 168 -1.15 -31.99 -12.13
CA ASN A 168 -0.16 -32.39 -11.13
C ASN A 168 -0.54 -33.70 -10.44
N VAL A 169 0.47 -34.52 -10.14
CA VAL A 169 0.29 -35.75 -9.38
C VAL A 169 0.47 -35.44 -7.90
N ALA A 170 -0.61 -35.62 -7.11
CA ALA A 170 -0.63 -35.26 -5.68
C ALA A 170 0.39 -36.02 -4.80
N ARG A 171 0.93 -37.15 -5.27
CA ARG A 171 1.95 -37.96 -4.59
C ARG A 171 3.03 -38.37 -5.57
N PRO A 172 4.04 -37.50 -5.83
CA PRO A 172 5.09 -37.81 -6.78
C PRO A 172 5.96 -38.96 -6.26
N VAL A 173 6.26 -39.92 -7.13
CA VAL A 173 7.19 -41.03 -6.86
C VAL A 173 8.59 -40.62 -7.31
N ALA A 174 9.61 -40.95 -6.54
CA ALA A 174 11.00 -40.65 -6.90
C ALA A 174 11.35 -41.29 -8.26
N GLY A 175 11.90 -40.48 -9.18
CA GLY A 175 12.29 -40.92 -10.52
C GLY A 175 11.16 -40.96 -11.57
N HIS A 176 9.98 -40.41 -11.26
CA HIS A 176 8.86 -40.26 -12.21
C HIS A 176 8.50 -38.78 -12.35
N ALA A 177 7.86 -38.42 -13.48
CA ALA A 177 7.34 -37.07 -13.70
C ALA A 177 6.32 -36.69 -12.60
N ARG A 178 6.31 -35.42 -12.16
CA ARG A 178 5.40 -34.96 -11.09
C ARG A 178 4.06 -34.48 -11.65
N TYR A 179 3.87 -34.60 -12.95
CA TYR A 179 2.62 -34.37 -13.66
C TYR A 179 2.22 -35.59 -14.49
N ARG A 180 0.97 -35.58 -14.95
CA ARG A 180 0.46 -36.43 -16.02
C ARG A 180 -0.38 -35.59 -16.97
N CYS A 181 -0.54 -36.05 -18.20
CA CYS A 181 -1.44 -35.42 -19.15
C CYS A 181 -2.77 -36.17 -19.22
N ILE A 182 -3.85 -35.41 -19.32
CA ILE A 182 -5.16 -35.92 -19.71
C ILE A 182 -5.32 -35.56 -21.19
N CYS A 183 -5.28 -36.57 -22.06
CA CYS A 183 -5.32 -36.36 -23.50
C CYS A 183 -6.70 -35.92 -23.97
N ASP A 184 -6.71 -35.04 -24.97
CA ASP A 184 -7.90 -34.70 -25.73
C ASP A 184 -8.40 -35.94 -26.51
N GLU A 185 -9.66 -35.94 -26.92
CA GLU A 185 -10.21 -37.02 -27.75
C GLU A 185 -9.39 -37.19 -29.04
N GLY A 186 -9.15 -38.45 -29.44
CA GLY A 186 -8.32 -38.79 -30.59
C GLY A 186 -6.80 -38.84 -30.32
N TRP A 187 -6.36 -38.52 -29.10
CA TRP A 187 -4.94 -38.55 -28.72
C TRP A 187 -4.66 -39.49 -27.55
N THR A 188 -3.48 -40.09 -27.57
CA THR A 188 -2.98 -40.97 -26.52
C THR A 188 -1.50 -40.72 -26.24
N THR A 189 -1.01 -41.27 -25.14
CA THR A 189 0.40 -41.27 -24.77
C THR A 189 1.16 -42.41 -25.46
N SER A 190 2.48 -42.26 -25.58
CA SER A 190 3.38 -43.30 -26.12
C SER A 190 3.87 -44.31 -25.07
N GLY A 191 3.22 -44.34 -23.90
CA GLY A 191 3.52 -45.24 -22.78
C GLY A 191 4.67 -44.76 -21.88
N SER A 192 5.83 -44.41 -22.45
CA SER A 192 6.98 -43.88 -21.69
C SER A 192 6.98 -42.36 -21.55
N ASP A 193 6.35 -41.66 -22.49
CA ASP A 193 6.18 -40.22 -22.48
C ASP A 193 4.74 -39.90 -22.04
N PRO A 194 4.52 -39.12 -20.96
CA PRO A 194 3.18 -38.71 -20.56
C PRO A 194 2.51 -37.76 -21.56
N ALA A 195 3.22 -37.23 -22.56
CA ALA A 195 2.67 -36.32 -23.55
C ALA A 195 1.68 -37.00 -24.52
N CYS A 196 0.62 -36.27 -24.88
CA CYS A 196 -0.44 -36.70 -25.78
C CYS A 196 -0.06 -36.37 -27.23
N THR A 197 0.94 -37.08 -27.74
CA THR A 197 1.51 -36.87 -29.09
C THR A 197 1.17 -38.00 -30.05
N GLN A 198 0.60 -39.09 -29.56
CA GLN A 198 0.26 -40.23 -30.39
C GLN A 198 -1.21 -40.16 -30.82
N ASP A 199 -1.43 -40.15 -32.12
CA ASP A 199 -2.75 -40.20 -32.73
C ASP A 199 -3.40 -41.59 -32.50
N VAL A 200 -4.67 -41.59 -32.09
CA VAL A 200 -5.46 -42.81 -31.94
C VAL A 200 -6.01 -43.18 -33.31
N ASN A 201 -5.74 -44.39 -33.79
CA ASN A 201 -6.32 -44.84 -35.05
C ASN A 201 -7.73 -45.42 -34.84
N GLU A 202 -8.78 -44.61 -35.07
CA GLU A 202 -10.17 -45.04 -34.88
C GLU A 202 -10.63 -46.08 -35.91
N CYS A 203 -9.99 -46.12 -37.08
CA CYS A 203 -10.29 -47.08 -38.14
C CYS A 203 -9.85 -48.52 -37.82
N ASN A 204 -9.07 -48.74 -36.75
CA ASN A 204 -8.67 -50.09 -36.32
C ASN A 204 -9.88 -50.95 -35.87
N GLY A 205 -10.93 -50.33 -35.33
CA GLY A 205 -12.15 -51.02 -34.89
C GLY A 205 -13.25 -51.09 -35.96
N HIS A 206 -13.18 -50.23 -36.98
CA HIS A 206 -14.15 -50.18 -38.06
C HIS A 206 -13.47 -49.71 -39.36
N THR A 207 -13.27 -50.63 -40.29
CA THR A 207 -12.53 -50.35 -41.54
C THR A 207 -13.37 -49.60 -42.57
N HIS A 208 -14.70 -49.61 -42.40
CA HIS A 208 -15.66 -49.00 -43.32
C HIS A 208 -16.62 -48.10 -42.53
N CYS A 209 -16.88 -46.91 -43.04
CA CYS A 209 -17.96 -46.05 -42.58
C CYS A 209 -19.32 -46.52 -43.09
N SER A 210 -19.33 -47.12 -44.28
CA SER A 210 -20.51 -47.71 -44.91
C SER A 210 -20.08 -48.97 -45.66
N MET A 211 -20.88 -50.03 -45.56
CA MET A 211 -20.62 -51.27 -46.30
C MET A 211 -21.31 -51.29 -47.67
N ASP A 212 -22.41 -50.53 -47.84
CA ASP A 212 -23.16 -50.44 -49.09
C ASP A 212 -23.81 -49.04 -49.24
N PRO A 213 -23.31 -48.17 -50.13
CA PRO A 213 -22.09 -48.36 -50.93
C PRO A 213 -20.85 -48.41 -50.03
N PRO A 214 -19.77 -49.10 -50.44
CA PRO A 214 -18.56 -49.23 -49.61
C PRO A 214 -17.83 -47.89 -49.51
N VAL A 215 -17.67 -47.40 -48.27
CA VAL A 215 -16.94 -46.18 -47.94
C VAL A 215 -15.90 -46.50 -46.88
N MET A 216 -14.62 -46.34 -47.24
CA MET A 216 -13.50 -46.65 -46.36
C MET A 216 -13.35 -45.60 -45.26
N CYS A 217 -12.97 -46.04 -44.07
CA CYS A 217 -12.51 -45.15 -43.01
C CYS A 217 -11.10 -44.63 -43.34
N VAL A 218 -10.86 -43.35 -43.08
CA VAL A 218 -9.57 -42.68 -43.27
C VAL A 218 -9.18 -42.03 -41.94
N ASN A 219 -8.12 -42.54 -41.34
CA ASN A 219 -7.58 -42.01 -40.10
C ASN A 219 -6.90 -40.65 -40.33
N ILE A 220 -7.17 -39.67 -39.48
CA ILE A 220 -6.57 -38.33 -39.55
C ILE A 220 -6.13 -37.89 -38.14
N PRO A 221 -5.21 -36.93 -37.99
CA PRO A 221 -4.77 -36.50 -36.67
C PRO A 221 -5.92 -36.02 -35.77
N GLY A 222 -6.12 -36.69 -34.63
CA GLY A 222 -7.14 -36.43 -33.63
C GLY A 222 -8.55 -36.90 -34.02
N SER A 223 -8.75 -37.60 -35.14
CA SER A 223 -10.08 -38.05 -35.58
C SER A 223 -10.03 -39.04 -36.75
N TYR A 224 -11.20 -39.33 -37.32
CA TYR A 224 -11.31 -40.05 -38.59
C TYR A 224 -12.31 -39.37 -39.52
N THR A 225 -12.13 -39.57 -40.82
CA THR A 225 -13.10 -39.17 -41.84
C THR A 225 -13.50 -40.37 -42.68
N CYS A 226 -14.67 -40.29 -43.29
CA CYS A 226 -15.07 -41.25 -44.30
C CYS A 226 -14.54 -40.81 -45.66
N GLY A 227 -14.11 -41.78 -46.47
CA GLY A 227 -13.73 -41.54 -47.86
C GLY A 227 -14.91 -41.09 -48.72
N SER A 228 -14.63 -40.81 -49.99
CA SER A 228 -15.68 -40.43 -50.95
C SER A 228 -16.56 -41.63 -51.32
N CYS A 229 -17.86 -41.38 -51.53
CA CYS A 229 -18.76 -42.39 -52.08
C CYS A 229 -18.36 -42.78 -53.51
N PRO A 230 -18.51 -44.06 -53.90
CA PRO A 230 -18.35 -44.50 -55.29
C PRO A 230 -19.31 -43.74 -56.22
N ALA A 231 -18.83 -43.34 -57.40
CA ALA A 231 -19.65 -42.61 -58.36
C ALA A 231 -20.77 -43.52 -58.93
N GLY A 232 -22.03 -43.06 -58.85
CA GLY A 232 -23.18 -43.71 -59.49
C GLY A 232 -24.01 -44.65 -58.62
N GLN A 233 -23.84 -44.63 -57.29
CA GLN A 233 -24.72 -45.34 -56.34
C GLN A 233 -25.45 -44.30 -55.47
N TYR A 234 -26.70 -43.99 -55.83
CA TYR A 234 -27.66 -43.15 -55.09
C TYR A 234 -28.92 -43.97 -54.81
#